data_AF-A0AAV0X9L0-F1
#
_entry.id   AF-A0AAV0X9L0-F1
#
_cell.length_a   1.000
_cell.length_b   1.000
_cell.length_c   1.000
_cell.angle_alpha   90.00
_cell.angle_beta   90.00
_cell.angle_gamma   90.00
#
_symmetry.space_group_name_H-M   'P 1'
#
loop_
_entity.id
_entity.type
_entity.pdbx_description
1 polymer ?
#
loop_
_entity_poly.entity_id
_entity_poly.type
_entity_poly.pdbx_seq_one_letter_code
_entity_poly.pdbx_strand_id
1 'polypeptide(L)'
;MTNLTNLAKNAKTEIDAWYIFFTGPMIEHIVFCTNIYIDKIKSNFTRERDVAHTTTWEIKGLLGCLYMIGAIKCGHRNARDLWKLDGVGVDIVSCVMSEKRFEFLLRYIRFDDIRGREERKKFDKITHVR
;
A
#
# COMPACT_ATOMS: atom_id res chain seq x y z
N MET A 1 15.16 21.23 8.70
CA MET A 1 14.91 19.86 9.20
C MET A 1 14.18 19.97 10.52
N THR A 2 12.89 19.69 10.54
CA THR A 2 12.08 19.72 11.77
C THR A 2 12.45 18.51 12.62
N ASN A 3 12.89 18.72 13.86
CA ASN A 3 13.31 17.63 14.74
C ASN A 3 12.12 16.69 15.04
N LEU A 4 12.28 15.38 14.83
CA LEU A 4 11.27 14.35 15.11
C LEU A 4 10.71 14.49 16.53
N THR A 5 11.56 14.82 17.49
CA THR A 5 11.21 15.04 18.90
C THR A 5 10.19 16.16 19.09
N ASN A 6 10.20 17.19 18.24
CA ASN A 6 9.24 18.29 18.34
C ASN A 6 7.92 17.97 17.63
N LEU A 7 7.96 17.20 16.54
CA LEU A 7 6.75 16.72 15.88
C LEU A 7 5.98 15.75 16.78
N ALA A 8 6.69 14.82 17.42
CA ALA A 8 6.11 13.81 18.30
C ALA A 8 5.41 14.41 19.54
N LYS A 9 5.92 15.53 20.07
CA LYS A 9 5.28 16.24 21.21
C LYS A 9 3.86 16.72 20.91
N ASN A 10 3.55 16.96 19.64
CA ASN A 10 2.26 17.50 19.23
C ASN A 10 1.27 16.41 18.78
N ALA A 11 1.68 15.15 18.70
CA ALA A 11 0.78 14.05 18.36
C ALA A 11 -0.16 13.77 19.54
N LYS A 12 -1.47 13.86 19.31
CA LYS A 12 -2.50 13.67 20.35
C LYS A 12 -3.21 12.33 20.24
N THR A 13 -3.12 11.71 19.07
CA THR A 13 -3.73 10.43 18.76
C THR A 13 -2.70 9.46 18.18
N GLU A 14 -3.03 8.18 18.18
CA GLU A 14 -2.26 7.13 17.51
C GLU A 14 -2.10 7.42 16.01
N ILE A 15 -3.11 8.02 15.38
CA ILE A 15 -3.05 8.36 13.96
C ILE A 15 -2.14 9.56 13.71
N ASP A 16 -2.11 10.55 14.61
CA ASP A 16 -1.15 11.65 14.52
C ASP A 16 0.29 11.13 14.62
N ALA A 17 0.53 10.21 15.57
CA ALA A 17 1.84 9.57 15.72
C ALA A 17 2.21 8.75 14.47
N TRP A 18 1.24 8.05 13.86
CA TRP A 18 1.46 7.29 12.64
C TRP A 18 1.87 8.18 11.46
N TYR A 19 1.21 9.33 11.27
CA TYR A 19 1.52 10.27 10.18
C TYR A 19 2.90 10.94 10.30
N ILE A 20 3.55 10.90 11.47
CA ILE A 20 4.95 11.33 11.61
C ILE A 20 5.88 10.41 10.81
N PHE A 21 5.60 9.10 10.80
CA PHE A 21 6.40 8.12 10.08
C PHE A 21 5.91 7.92 8.65
N PHE A 22 4.59 7.85 8.46
CA PHE A 22 3.95 7.67 7.17
C PHE A 22 3.30 8.97 6.69
N THR A 23 4.13 9.91 6.26
CA THR A 23 3.68 11.25 5.87
C THR A 23 2.74 11.22 4.66
N GLY A 24 1.87 12.23 4.54
CA GLY A 24 1.01 12.42 3.38
C GLY A 24 1.76 12.33 2.04
N PRO A 25 2.86 13.09 1.86
CA PRO A 25 3.68 13.01 0.65
C PRO A 25 4.23 11.61 0.35
N MET A 26 4.56 10.81 1.37
CA MET A 26 5.03 9.44 1.16
C MET A 26 3.92 8.54 0.62
N ILE A 27 2.69 8.66 1.15
CA ILE A 27 1.53 7.92 0.65
C ILE A 27 1.16 8.37 -0.77
N GLU A 28 1.19 9.67 -1.04
CA GLU A 28 0.98 10.22 -2.38
C GLU A 28 2.03 9.72 -3.38
N HIS A 29 3.29 9.60 -2.95
CA HIS A 29 4.35 9.06 -3.78
C HIS A 29 4.10 7.59 -4.15
N ILE A 30 3.68 6.77 -3.18
CA ILE A 30 3.29 5.37 -3.42
C ILE A 30 2.16 5.30 -4.46
N VAL A 31 1.12 6.12 -4.30
CA VAL A 31 -0.01 6.18 -5.25
C VAL A 31 0.47 6.56 -6.65
N PHE A 32 1.29 7.61 -6.75
CA PHE A 32 1.85 8.08 -8.01
C PHE A 32 2.65 6.99 -8.73
N CYS A 33 3.62 6.38 -8.05
CA CYS A 33 4.45 5.31 -8.61
C CYS A 33 3.63 4.08 -9.00
N THR A 34 2.65 3.71 -8.16
CA THR A 34 1.77 2.57 -8.40
C THR A 34 0.90 2.82 -9.63
N ASN A 35 0.30 4.00 -9.78
CA ASN A 35 -0.56 4.32 -10.94
C ASN A 35 0.22 4.37 -12.26
N ILE A 36 1.45 4.92 -12.26
CA ILE A 36 2.33 4.85 -13.45
C ILE A 36 2.58 3.39 -13.85
N TYR A 37 2.79 2.50 -12.87
CA TYR A 37 3.01 1.09 -13.15
C TYR A 37 1.73 0.38 -13.62
N ILE A 38 0.57 0.75 -13.06
CA ILE A 38 -0.74 0.25 -13.49
C ILE A 38 -0.95 0.60 -14.97
N ASP A 39 -0.69 1.83 -15.39
CA ASP A 39 -0.79 2.24 -16.79
C ASP A 39 0.10 1.39 -17.71
N LYS A 40 1.32 1.06 -17.25
CA LYS A 40 2.24 0.19 -18.00
C LYS A 40 1.70 -1.22 -18.23
N ILE A 41 0.95 -1.77 -17.28
CA ILE A 41 0.45 -3.16 -17.36
C ILE A 41 -1.01 -3.24 -17.81
N LYS A 42 -1.71 -2.13 -17.97
CA LYS A 42 -3.16 -2.06 -18.20
C LYS A 42 -3.61 -2.90 -19.41
N SER A 43 -2.80 -2.93 -20.48
CA SER A 43 -3.05 -3.71 -21.69
C SER A 43 -3.07 -5.22 -21.48
N ASN A 44 -2.50 -5.72 -20.38
CA ASN A 44 -2.50 -7.15 -20.04
C ASN A 44 -3.85 -7.62 -19.45
N PHE A 45 -4.79 -6.70 -19.21
CA PHE A 45 -6.06 -6.98 -18.59
C PHE A 45 -7.21 -6.73 -19.58
N THR A 46 -8.16 -7.66 -19.61
CA THR A 46 -9.37 -7.55 -20.44
C THR A 46 -10.41 -6.61 -19.82
N ARG A 47 -10.45 -6.51 -18.48
CA ARG A 47 -11.43 -5.71 -17.75
C ARG A 47 -10.75 -4.53 -17.11
N GLU A 48 -11.13 -3.32 -17.52
CA GLU A 48 -10.55 -2.07 -16.99
C GLU A 48 -10.67 -1.97 -15.46
N ARG A 49 -11.80 -2.43 -14.90
CA ARG A 49 -12.02 -2.42 -13.44
C ARG A 49 -11.02 -3.25 -12.64
N ASP A 50 -10.44 -4.29 -13.23
CA ASP A 50 -9.48 -5.17 -12.54
C ASP A 50 -8.10 -4.52 -12.46
N VAL A 51 -7.87 -3.44 -13.21
CA VAL A 51 -6.62 -2.68 -13.32
C VAL A 51 -6.86 -1.18 -13.14
N ALA A 52 -7.85 -0.83 -12.31
CA ALA A 52 -8.15 0.55 -11.98
C ALA A 52 -7.01 1.18 -11.15
N HIS A 53 -6.78 2.48 -11.34
CA HIS A 53 -5.86 3.27 -10.53
C HIS A 53 -6.21 3.18 -9.04
N THR A 54 -5.20 3.32 -8.18
CA THR A 54 -5.34 3.42 -6.73
C THR A 54 -5.43 4.86 -6.27
N THR A 55 -5.95 5.06 -5.06
CA THR A 55 -6.01 6.36 -4.39
C THR A 55 -5.26 6.32 -3.06
N THR A 56 -5.07 7.49 -2.44
CA THR A 56 -4.49 7.58 -1.09
C THR A 56 -5.36 6.87 -0.05
N TRP A 57 -6.69 6.89 -0.22
CA TRP A 57 -7.63 6.14 0.62
C TRP A 57 -7.45 4.64 0.50
N GLU A 58 -7.31 4.13 -0.73
CA GLU A 58 -7.08 2.69 -0.96
C GLU A 58 -5.74 2.22 -0.41
N ILE A 59 -4.66 2.99 -0.58
CA ILE A 59 -3.35 2.66 -0.02
C ILE A 59 -3.39 2.69 1.51
N LYS A 60 -4.07 3.66 2.13
CA LYS A 60 -4.28 3.66 3.59
C LYS A 60 -5.11 2.45 4.04
N GLY A 61 -6.14 2.08 3.29
CA GLY A 61 -6.94 0.87 3.53
C GLY A 61 -6.10 -0.40 3.44
N LEU A 62 -5.21 -0.51 2.45
CA LEU A 62 -4.28 -1.62 2.29
C LEU A 62 -3.33 -1.75 3.49
N LEU A 63 -2.74 -0.63 3.93
CA LEU A 63 -1.87 -0.60 5.11
C LEU A 63 -2.64 -0.98 6.38
N GLY A 64 -3.88 -0.50 6.53
CA GLY A 64 -4.79 -0.90 7.61
C GLY A 64 -5.06 -2.41 7.62
N CYS A 65 -5.36 -3.01 6.46
CA CYS A 65 -5.53 -4.45 6.33
C CYS A 65 -4.25 -5.21 6.77
N LEU A 66 -3.07 -4.76 6.32
CA LEU A 66 -1.80 -5.37 6.69
C LEU A 66 -1.54 -5.28 8.21
N TYR A 67 -1.81 -4.14 8.84
CA TYR A 67 -1.70 -4.00 10.29
C TYR A 67 -2.66 -4.91 11.04
N MET A 68 -3.92 -5.00 10.62
CA MET A 68 -4.89 -5.89 11.25
C MET A 68 -4.45 -7.35 11.14
N ILE A 69 -4.07 -7.81 9.94
CA ILE A 69 -3.58 -9.17 9.69
C ILE A 69 -2.34 -9.48 10.55
N GLY A 70 -1.42 -8.52 10.66
CA GLY A 70 -0.24 -8.64 11.51
C GLY A 70 -0.58 -8.72 13.00
N ALA A 71 -1.48 -7.85 13.48
CA ALA A 71 -1.89 -7.77 14.88
C ALA A 71 -2.55 -9.06 15.38
N ILE A 72 -3.38 -9.69 14.54
CA ILE A 72 -4.02 -10.97 14.85
C ILE A 72 -3.14 -12.20 14.51
N LYS A 73 -1.85 -11.98 14.23
CA LYS A 73 -0.85 -13.02 13.91
C LYS A 73 -1.21 -13.92 12.73
N CYS A 74 -2.00 -13.41 11.78
CA CYS A 74 -2.45 -14.15 10.62
C CYS A 74 -1.63 -13.89 9.34
N GLY A 75 -0.47 -13.23 9.44
CA GLY A 75 0.36 -12.89 8.27
C GLY A 75 0.88 -14.07 7.45
N HIS A 76 0.83 -15.29 8.00
CA HIS A 76 1.19 -16.52 7.30
C HIS A 76 0.00 -17.18 6.56
N ARG A 77 -1.24 -16.74 6.81
CA ARG A 77 -2.43 -17.30 6.18
C ARG A 77 -2.58 -16.78 4.75
N ASN A 78 -3.18 -17.59 3.88
CA ASN A 78 -3.51 -17.19 2.53
C ASN A 78 -4.61 -16.11 2.53
N ALA A 79 -4.54 -15.15 1.61
CA ALA A 79 -5.57 -14.11 1.45
C ALA A 79 -6.97 -14.70 1.28
N ARG A 80 -7.12 -15.78 0.51
CA ARG A 80 -8.40 -16.49 0.35
C ARG A 80 -8.99 -16.93 1.68
N ASP A 81 -8.18 -17.45 2.60
CA ASP A 81 -8.66 -17.88 3.92
C ASP A 81 -9.02 -16.70 4.82
N LEU A 82 -8.32 -15.57 4.67
CA LEU A 82 -8.60 -14.34 5.41
C LEU A 82 -9.89 -13.67 4.95
N TRP A 83 -10.29 -13.84 3.69
CA TRP A 83 -11.50 -13.22 3.10
C TRP A 83 -12.75 -14.12 3.12
N LYS A 84 -12.70 -15.31 3.74
CA LYS A 84 -13.88 -16.17 3.88
C LYS A 84 -14.96 -15.54 4.77
N LEU A 85 -16.22 -15.72 4.40
CA LEU A 85 -17.40 -15.26 5.16
C LEU A 85 -18.05 -16.40 5.97
N ASP A 86 -17.31 -17.47 6.24
CA ASP A 86 -17.77 -18.68 6.93
C ASP A 86 -17.51 -18.65 8.45
N GLY A 87 -17.14 -17.48 9.00
CA GLY A 87 -16.78 -17.29 10.40
C GLY A 87 -15.32 -17.59 10.74
N VAL A 88 -14.50 -18.01 9.78
CA VAL A 88 -13.05 -18.31 9.96
C VAL A 88 -12.15 -17.24 9.31
N GLY A 89 -12.76 -16.33 8.55
CA GLY A 89 -12.09 -15.18 7.96
C GLY A 89 -11.89 -14.03 8.94
N VAL A 90 -11.48 -12.90 8.38
CA VAL A 90 -11.21 -11.65 9.09
C VAL A 90 -12.15 -10.60 8.54
N ASP A 91 -13.35 -10.51 9.10
CA ASP A 91 -14.46 -9.74 8.52
C ASP A 91 -14.09 -8.29 8.19
N ILE A 92 -13.28 -7.66 9.05
CA ILE A 92 -12.87 -6.26 8.87
C ILE A 92 -12.09 -6.03 7.58
N VAL A 93 -11.24 -6.96 7.12
CA VAL A 93 -10.47 -6.74 5.87
C VAL A 93 -11.37 -6.87 4.64
N SER A 94 -12.39 -7.74 4.72
CA SER A 94 -13.42 -7.88 3.70
C SER A 94 -14.32 -6.65 3.59
N CYS A 95 -14.56 -5.94 4.70
CA CYS A 95 -15.28 -4.66 4.69
C CYS A 95 -14.47 -3.50 4.09
N VAL A 96 -13.13 -3.56 4.15
CA VAL A 96 -12.26 -2.48 3.64
C VAL A 96 -12.06 -2.59 2.13
N MET A 97 -11.77 -3.79 1.61
CA MET A 97 -11.60 -4.03 0.18
C MET A 97 -11.81 -5.50 -0.17
N SER A 98 -12.10 -5.81 -1.44
CA SER A 98 -12.22 -7.20 -1.91
C SER A 98 -10.86 -7.93 -1.91
N GLU A 99 -10.87 -9.25 -1.73
CA GLU A 99 -9.69 -10.14 -1.84
C GLU A 99 -8.89 -9.86 -3.11
N LYS A 100 -9.57 -9.82 -4.25
CA LYS A 100 -8.95 -9.57 -5.56
C LYS A 100 -8.23 -8.23 -5.63
N ARG A 101 -8.81 -7.18 -5.04
CA ARG A 101 -8.19 -5.84 -5.00
C ARG A 101 -7.00 -5.81 -4.05
N PHE A 102 -7.10 -6.46 -2.90
CA PHE A 102 -5.99 -6.62 -1.98
C PHE A 102 -4.79 -7.32 -2.64
N GLU A 103 -5.01 -8.47 -3.28
CA GLU A 103 -3.98 -9.22 -3.99
C GLU A 103 -3.39 -8.41 -5.17
N PHE A 104 -4.25 -7.71 -5.93
CA PHE A 104 -3.82 -6.85 -7.02
C PHE A 104 -2.89 -5.73 -6.51
N LEU A 105 -3.29 -5.00 -5.48
CA LEU A 105 -2.49 -3.91 -4.94
C LEU A 105 -1.18 -4.43 -4.34
N LEU A 106 -1.19 -5.57 -3.62
CA LEU A 106 0.06 -6.16 -3.11
C LEU A 106 1.03 -6.55 -4.22
N ARG A 107 0.53 -7.06 -5.34
CA ARG A 107 1.38 -7.43 -6.49
C ARG A 107 1.96 -6.20 -7.21
N TYR A 108 1.19 -5.12 -7.29
CA TYR A 108 1.51 -3.99 -8.17
C TYR A 108 1.90 -2.69 -7.47
N ILE A 109 1.89 -2.63 -6.13
CA ILE A 109 2.40 -1.48 -5.37
C ILE A 109 3.85 -1.17 -5.76
N ARG A 110 4.16 0.11 -5.98
CA ARG A 110 5.51 0.58 -6.32
C ARG A 110 5.90 1.76 -5.43
N PHE A 111 7.20 1.88 -5.21
CA PHE A 111 7.82 2.92 -4.40
C PHE A 111 8.81 3.78 -5.21
N ASP A 112 8.88 3.58 -6.54
CA ASP A 112 9.72 4.38 -7.43
C ASP A 112 9.03 4.62 -8.78
N ASP A 113 9.37 5.76 -9.42
CA ASP A 113 8.94 6.07 -10.78
C ASP A 113 9.72 5.25 -11.81
N ILE A 114 9.08 4.22 -12.37
CA ILE A 114 9.67 3.28 -13.32
C ILE A 114 10.26 3.95 -14.57
N ARG A 115 9.81 5.14 -14.97
CA ARG A 115 10.20 5.78 -16.25
C ARG A 115 11.67 6.19 -16.28
N GLY A 116 12.23 6.56 -15.12
CA GLY A 116 13.65 6.95 -14.98
C GLY A 116 14.51 5.90 -14.28
N ARG A 117 13.97 4.71 -14.01
CA ARG A 117 14.60 3.72 -13.14
C ARG A 117 15.91 3.18 -13.69
N GLU A 118 15.97 2.85 -14.97
CA GLU A 118 17.18 2.24 -15.57
C GLU A 118 18.39 3.18 -15.49
N GLU A 119 18.19 4.49 -15.58
CA GLU A 119 19.25 5.47 -15.37
C GLU A 119 19.69 5.55 -13.92
N ARG A 120 18.75 5.62 -12.96
CA ARG A 120 19.07 5.64 -11.52
C ARG A 120 19.79 4.36 -11.07
N LYS A 121 19.41 3.21 -11.64
CA LYS A 121 19.99 1.89 -11.34
C LYS A 121 21.49 1.81 -11.63
N LYS A 122 22.00 2.63 -12.55
CA LYS A 122 23.45 2.71 -12.85
C LYS A 122 24.26 3.20 -11.65
N PHE A 123 23.66 4.03 -10.79
CA PHE A 123 24.33 4.66 -9.65
C PHE A 123 23.81 4.13 -8.30
N ASP A 124 22.59 3.61 -8.25
CA ASP A 124 21.95 3.13 -7.04
C ASP A 124 21.25 1.77 -7.22
N LYS A 125 21.82 0.73 -6.59
CA LYS A 125 21.27 -0.63 -6.63
C LYS A 125 19.95 -0.78 -5.88
N ILE A 126 19.64 0.13 -4.94
CA ILE A 126 18.40 0.11 -4.15
C ILE A 126 17.33 1.09 -4.68
N THR A 127 17.46 1.58 -5.92
CA THR A 127 16.57 2.60 -6.53
C THR A 127 15.07 2.25 -6.53
N HIS A 128 14.69 0.99 -6.29
CA HIS A 128 13.30 0.55 -6.29
C HIS A 128 12.53 0.97 -5.02
N VAL A 129 13.25 1.32 -3.94
CA VAL A 129 12.71 1.62 -2.60
C VAL A 129 13.50 2.73 -1.88
N ARG A 130 14.24 3.54 -2.64
CA ARG A 130 15.17 4.56 -2.13
C ARG A 130 14.46 5.74 -1.50
#